data_AF-A0A4Y3VVJ2-F1
#
_entry.id   AF-A0A4Y3VVJ2-F1
#
_cell.length_a   1.000
_cell.length_b   1.000
_cell.length_c   1.000
_cell.angle_alpha   90.00
_cell.angle_beta   90.00
_cell.angle_gamma   90.00
#
_symmetry.space_group_name_H-M   'P 1'
#
loop_
_entity.id
_entity.type
_entity.pdbx_description
1 polymer ?
#
loop_
_entity_poly.entity_id
_entity_poly.type
_entity_poly.pdbx_seq_one_letter_code
_entity_poly.pdbx_strand_id
1 'polypeptide(L)'
;MSERTPYPSDLSDARWALIEPTLTAWRKARLDRRPTGQPAKVDLRDVFNALLYVNRTGIPWKYLPHDFPNHGTVYAMPTTRPGVTKESSPSSITT
;
A
#
# COMPACT_ATOMS: atom_id res chain seq x y z
N MET A 1 4.79 -10.73 12.91
CA MET A 1 4.03 -10.10 14.01
C MET A 1 5.01 -9.24 14.76
N SER A 2 4.96 -7.94 14.50
CA SER A 2 5.88 -6.95 15.07
C SER A 2 5.72 -6.92 16.59
N GLU A 3 6.84 -7.01 17.32
CA GLU A 3 6.93 -7.09 18.80
C GLU A 3 6.55 -5.76 19.51
N ARG A 4 5.62 -4.99 18.94
CA ARG A 4 5.26 -3.65 19.41
C ARG A 4 3.96 -3.69 20.22
N THR A 5 3.86 -2.82 21.22
CA THR A 5 2.61 -2.60 21.94
C THR A 5 1.55 -2.07 20.97
N PRO A 6 0.37 -2.72 20.85
CA PRO A 6 -0.67 -2.30 19.91
C PRO A 6 -1.23 -0.92 20.27
N TYR A 7 -1.48 -0.09 19.26
CA TYR A 7 -2.14 1.20 19.48
C TYR A 7 -3.66 1.04 19.58
N PRO A 8 -4.37 1.98 20.25
CA PRO A 8 -5.84 2.01 20.25
C PRO A 8 -6.49 2.12 18.86
N SER A 9 -5.72 2.57 17.85
CA SER A 9 -6.15 2.63 16.45
C SER A 9 -5.99 1.32 15.68
N ASP A 10 -5.30 0.33 16.24
CA ASP A 10 -4.97 -0.92 15.54
C ASP A 10 -6.21 -1.80 15.38
N LEU A 11 -6.25 -2.57 14.28
CA LEU A 11 -7.33 -3.50 14.01
C LEU A 11 -7.25 -4.73 14.92
N SER A 12 -8.39 -5.10 15.50
CA SER A 12 -8.57 -6.41 16.12
C SER A 12 -8.44 -7.52 15.08
N ASP A 13 -8.00 -8.70 15.54
CA ASP A 13 -7.83 -9.88 14.67
C ASP A 13 -9.11 -10.24 13.93
N ALA A 14 -10.26 -10.15 14.60
CA ALA A 14 -11.56 -10.43 14.00
C ALA A 14 -11.90 -9.48 12.84
N ARG A 15 -11.60 -8.18 12.96
CA ARG A 15 -11.82 -7.22 11.87
C ARG A 15 -10.78 -7.39 10.76
N TRP A 16 -9.54 -7.70 11.13
CA TRP A 16 -8.49 -8.00 10.17
C TRP A 16 -8.86 -9.19 9.29
N ALA A 17 -9.39 -10.27 9.87
CA ALA A 17 -9.81 -11.47 9.13
C ALA A 17 -10.87 -11.20 8.05
N LEU A 18 -11.67 -10.14 8.19
CA LEU A 18 -12.64 -9.73 7.18
C LEU A 18 -12.01 -8.98 6.00
N ILE A 19 -10.94 -8.21 6.26
CA ILE A 19 -10.32 -7.30 5.29
C ILE A 19 -9.14 -7.97 4.58
N GLU A 20 -8.40 -8.81 5.30
CA GLU A 20 -7.19 -9.49 4.84
C GLU A 20 -7.35 -10.21 3.49
N PRO A 21 -8.42 -10.99 3.24
CA PRO A 21 -8.57 -11.70 1.97
C PRO A 21 -8.63 -10.75 0.78
N THR A 22 -9.31 -9.61 0.95
CA THR A 22 -9.44 -8.58 -0.08
C THR A 22 -8.11 -7.90 -0.37
N LEU A 23 -7.37 -7.53 0.68
CA LEU A 23 -6.04 -6.90 0.53
C LEU A 23 -5.02 -7.85 -0.08
N THR A 24 -5.07 -9.13 0.30
CA THR A 24 -4.20 -10.17 -0.24
C THR A 24 -4.50 -10.43 -1.72
N ALA A 25 -5.77 -10.53 -2.10
CA ALA A 25 -6.19 -10.67 -3.49
C ALA A 25 -5.74 -9.47 -4.33
N TRP A 26 -5.93 -8.24 -3.82
CA TRP A 26 -5.46 -7.02 -4.48
C TRP A 26 -3.95 -7.02 -4.68
N ARG A 27 -3.17 -7.39 -3.64
CA ARG A 27 -1.71 -7.44 -3.70
C ARG A 27 -1.24 -8.45 -4.75
N LYS A 28 -1.88 -9.61 -4.81
CA LYS A 28 -1.58 -10.65 -5.81
C LYS A 28 -1.86 -10.14 -7.23
N ALA A 29 -3.05 -9.59 -7.47
CA ALA A 29 -3.41 -9.02 -8.78
C ALA A 29 -2.45 -7.89 -9.22
N ARG A 30 -1.94 -7.10 -8.27
CA ARG A 30 -0.93 -6.06 -8.54
C ARG A 30 0.42 -6.66 -8.92
N LEU A 31 0.84 -7.74 -8.26
CA LEU A 31 2.08 -8.43 -8.55
C LEU A 31 2.04 -9.08 -9.95
N ASP A 32 0.91 -9.71 -10.29
CA ASP A 32 0.69 -10.32 -11.61
C ASP A 32 0.80 -9.29 -12.74
N ARG A 33 0.36 -8.04 -12.49
CA ARG A 33 0.50 -6.92 -13.43
C ARG A 33 1.91 -6.32 -13.51
N ARG A 34 2.79 -6.67 -12.56
CA ARG A 34 4.16 -6.14 -12.50
C ARG A 34 5.16 -7.31 -12.54
N PRO A 35 5.36 -7.95 -13.71
CA PRO A 35 6.14 -9.18 -13.84
C PRO A 35 7.61 -9.06 -13.39
N THR A 36 8.15 -7.84 -13.28
CA THR A 36 9.54 -7.58 -12.85
C THR A 36 9.64 -7.01 -11.42
N GLY A 37 8.54 -6.97 -10.65
CA GLY A 37 8.51 -6.36 -9.31
C GLY A 37 8.61 -7.38 -8.19
N GLN A 38 9.63 -7.28 -7.34
CA GLN A 38 9.64 -8.05 -6.09
C GLN A 38 8.52 -7.55 -5.17
N PRO A 39 7.70 -8.44 -4.58
CA PRO A 39 6.68 -8.02 -3.63
C PRO A 39 7.35 -7.31 -2.45
N ALA A 40 6.85 -6.13 -2.08
CA ALA A 40 7.35 -5.39 -0.93
C ALA A 40 7.33 -6.32 0.30
N LYS A 41 8.45 -6.52 1.00
CA LYS A 41 8.54 -7.44 2.16
C LYS A 41 7.87 -6.88 3.43
N VAL A 42 6.69 -6.29 3.28
CA VAL A 42 5.95 -5.65 4.36
C VAL A 42 4.66 -6.43 4.62
N ASP A 43 4.35 -6.58 5.91
CA ASP A 43 3.09 -7.13 6.39
C ASP A 43 1.95 -6.15 6.06
N LEU A 44 0.92 -6.65 5.37
CA LEU A 44 -0.25 -5.85 5.00
C LEU A 44 -0.96 -5.29 6.23
N ARG A 45 -0.95 -6.03 7.34
CA ARG A 45 -1.58 -5.61 8.58
C ARG A 45 -0.90 -4.38 9.17
N ASP A 46 0.42 -4.36 9.16
CA ASP A 46 1.20 -3.22 9.67
C ASP A 46 1.01 -1.97 8.81
N VAL A 47 0.90 -2.13 7.49
CA VAL A 47 0.58 -1.01 6.59
C VAL A 47 -0.81 -0.45 6.89
N PHE A 48 -1.79 -1.32 7.12
CA PHE A 48 -3.16 -0.88 7.39
C PHE A 48 -3.31 -0.24 8.78
N ASN A 49 -2.64 -0.80 9.80
CA ASN A 49 -2.57 -0.20 11.12
C ASN A 49 -1.89 1.19 11.07
N ALA A 50 -0.82 1.35 10.28
CA ALA A 50 -0.18 2.65 10.07
C ALA A 50 -1.13 3.68 9.42
N LEU A 51 -1.88 3.26 8.39
CA LEU A 51 -2.89 4.09 7.73
C LEU A 51 -3.99 4.50 8.71
N LEU A 52 -4.49 3.58 9.54
CA LEU A 52 -5.49 3.87 10.56
C LEU A 52 -4.96 4.80 11.66
N TYR A 53 -3.71 4.62 12.07
CA TYR A 53 -3.05 5.48 13.04
C TYR A 53 -3.00 6.93 12.54
N VAL A 54 -2.55 7.13 11.29
CA VAL A 54 -2.52 8.46 10.67
C VAL A 54 -3.92 9.05 10.53
N ASN A 55 -4.90 8.26 10.08
CA ASN A 55 -6.29 8.72 9.96
C ASN A 55 -6.93 9.09 11.30
N ARG A 56 -6.60 8.38 12.38
CA ARG A 56 -7.16 8.63 13.72
C ARG A 56 -6.52 9.84 14.40
N THR A 57 -5.22 10.01 14.23
CA THR A 57 -4.42 11.03 14.95
C THR A 57 -4.23 12.31 14.15
N GLY A 58 -4.35 12.25 12.82
CA GLY A 58 -4.14 13.38 11.92
C GLY A 58 -2.68 13.79 11.77
N ILE A 59 -1.72 12.98 12.23
CA ILE A 59 -0.31 13.34 12.16
C ILE A 59 0.20 13.36 10.70
N PRO A 60 1.19 14.20 10.37
CA PRO A 60 1.80 14.14 9.06
C PRO A 60 2.56 12.82 8.88
N TRP A 61 2.52 12.25 7.67
CA TRP A 61 3.15 10.97 7.32
C TRP A 61 4.63 10.85 7.70
N LYS A 62 5.39 11.95 7.66
CA LYS A 62 6.82 11.97 8.03
C LYS A 62 7.06 11.72 9.53
N TYR A 63 6.04 11.92 10.36
CA TYR A 63 6.09 11.71 11.81
C TYR A 63 5.49 10.35 12.23
N LEU A 64 5.21 9.46 11.27
CA LEU A 64 4.76 8.12 11.59
C LEU A 64 5.78 7.42 12.50
N PRO A 65 5.35 6.82 13.63
CA PRO A 65 6.25 6.11 14.53
C PRO A 65 7.10 5.06 13.81
N HIS A 66 8.34 4.90 14.26
CA HIS A 66 9.31 3.98 13.65
C HIS A 66 8.93 2.50 13.78
N ASP A 67 7.98 2.18 14.66
CA ASP A 67 7.43 0.82 14.82
C ASP A 67 6.55 0.39 13.64
N PHE A 68 6.14 1.34 12.79
CA PHE A 68 5.44 1.07 11.54
C PHE A 68 6.40 0.98 10.35
N PRO A 69 5.99 0.30 9.26
CA PRO A 69 6.73 0.35 8.01
C PRO A 69 6.92 1.79 7.53
N ASN A 70 8.04 2.04 6.85
CA ASN A 70 8.42 3.37 6.38
C ASN A 70 7.23 4.05 5.66
N HIS A 71 6.96 5.30 6.02
CA HIS A 71 5.88 6.12 5.46
C HIS A 71 5.85 6.12 3.93
N GLY A 72 7.01 6.03 3.25
CA GLY A 72 7.06 5.91 1.79
C GLY A 72 6.44 4.61 1.27
N THR A 73 6.60 3.50 1.99
CA THR A 73 5.96 2.22 1.66
C THR A 73 4.46 2.23 1.93
N VAL A 74 4.04 2.88 3.03
CA VAL A 74 2.61 3.05 3.35
C VAL A 74 1.94 3.98 2.33
N TYR A 75 2.60 5.08 1.97
CA TYR A 75 2.08 6.04 1.00
C TYR A 75 2.07 5.51 -0.42
N ALA A 76 3.04 4.67 -0.82
CA ALA A 76 3.02 4.01 -2.13
C ALA A 76 1.83 3.03 -2.29
N MET A 77 1.10 2.74 -1.21
CA MET A 77 0.00 1.78 -1.20
C MET A 77 -1.22 2.16 -2.07
N PRO A 78 -1.52 3.42 -2.47
CA PRO A 78 -2.64 3.68 -3.39
C PRO A 78 -2.34 4.43 -4.70
N THR A 79 -1.10 4.75 -5.10
CA THR A 79 -0.86 5.48 -6.37
C THR A 79 -0.25 4.61 -7.47
N THR A 80 -0.96 3.56 -7.87
CA THR A 80 -0.83 3.10 -9.26
C THR A 80 -1.89 3.83 -10.06
N ARG A 81 -1.49 4.86 -10.81
CA ARG A 81 -2.35 5.41 -11.87
C ARG A 81 -2.74 4.25 -12.79
N PRO A 82 -4.03 3.94 -12.98
CA PRO A 82 -4.43 3.05 -14.05
C PRO A 82 -4.21 3.82 -15.35
N GLY A 83 -3.33 3.30 -16.20
CA GLY A 83 -3.23 3.68 -17.60
C GLY A 83 -3.00 5.18 -17.88
N VAL A 84 -1.74 5.61 -17.85
CA VAL A 84 -1.29 6.42 -18.99
C VAL A 84 -0.82 5.40 -20.03
N THR A 85 -1.77 4.92 -20.83
CA THR A 85 -1.42 4.42 -22.15
C THR A 85 -0.74 5.58 -22.86
N LYS A 86 0.54 5.42 -23.19
CA LYS A 86 1.15 6.23 -24.26
C LYS A 86 0.32 5.90 -25.50
N GLU A 87 -0.67 6.74 -25.80
CA GLU A 87 -1.24 6.81 -27.14
C GLU A 87 -0.10 7.25 -28.05
N SER A 88 0.49 6.25 -28.70
CA SER A 88 1.36 6.42 -29.84
C SER A 88 0.50 7.05 -30.93
N SER A 89 0.48 8.38 -30.99
CA SER A 89 -0.17 9.10 -32.08
C SER A 89 0.58 8.79 -33.38
N PRO A 90 -0.09 8.27 -34.44
CA PRO A 90 0.55 8.00 -35.70
C PRO A 90 0.36 9.21 -36.63
N SER A 91 1.40 10.00 -36.87
CA SER A 91 1.53 11.01 -37.95
C SER A 91 2.86 11.76 -37.72
N SER A 92 3.79 11.94 -38.67
CA SER A 92 3.67 11.93 -40.13
C SER A 92 5.01 11.54 -40.78
N ILE A 93 4.88 10.90 -41.92
CA ILE A 93 5.84 10.82 -43.02
C ILE A 93 6.27 12.25 -43.40
N THR A 94 7.56 12.49 -43.66
CA THR A 94 8.04 13.37 -44.74
C THR A 94 9.52 13.05 -45.01
N THR A 95 9.74 12.51 -46.21
CA THR A 95 11.00 12.46 -46.96
C THR A 95 11.37 13.84 -47.46
#